data_AF-A0AAC8Q0H8-F1
#
_entry.id   AF-A0AAC8Q0H8-F1
#
_cell.length_a   1.000
_cell.length_b   1.000
_cell.length_c   1.000
_cell.angle_alpha   90.00
_cell.angle_beta   90.00
_cell.angle_gamma   90.00
#
_symmetry.space_group_name_H-M   'P 1'
#
loop_
_entity.id
_entity.type
_entity.pdbx_description
1 polymer ?
#
loop_
_entity_poly.entity_id
_entity_poly.type
_entity_poly.pdbx_seq_one_letter_code
_entity_poly.pdbx_strand_id
1 'polypeptide(L)'
;MGARWLLCCVWWLGVAVGCGPVEPGELRCAPEQGWECPSGQQCVAGVCAKEVEEERCTVGAKRSCEEGCAGVQTCGAGGTWGACETCGQGQRCAGGQCVCDAKSCADGCCQGNTCMPGSANASCGKGGAACESCSGLCDAARRTCVSCVGDAQCGGPTPRCDTATGTCVCAKTEQAESRCTDGQDNDCDGLVDCVDPDCEAKSCGANGKVCGGASCACPGGATEQTCGDGRDDDCDGLVDCADPDCQGRTCRAAAGVCDQEEVCGAGVCPADKRIGNDIVCRPSRGACDVEERCDGQGAACPGDRKVAAGTVCNASSGACDAAETCDGVNPVCPANSLRPAGYVCRAARGDCDVVEKCTGTSATCPNDAVDNGKCNDGKACTTDTCGADGMCRYIPIGVCS
;
A
#
# COMPACT_ATOMS: atom_id res chain seq x y z
N MET A 1 -43.78 85.21 -63.49
CA MET A 1 -44.12 86.64 -63.65
C MET A 1 -44.76 87.13 -62.36
N GLY A 2 -44.23 88.20 -61.76
CA GLY A 2 -44.95 89.06 -60.82
C GLY A 2 -44.93 88.65 -59.35
N ALA A 3 -44.02 89.23 -58.58
CA ALA A 3 -44.15 89.37 -57.14
C ALA A 3 -45.45 90.14 -56.81
N ARG A 4 -46.29 89.60 -55.93
CA ARG A 4 -47.29 90.34 -55.16
C ARG A 4 -47.24 89.81 -53.73
N TRP A 5 -46.52 90.54 -52.87
CA TRP A 5 -46.76 90.48 -51.43
C TRP A 5 -48.08 91.21 -51.18
N LEU A 6 -49.12 90.46 -50.82
CA LEU A 6 -50.37 90.99 -50.29
C LEU A 6 -50.44 90.62 -48.81
N LEU A 7 -50.38 91.65 -47.97
CA LEU A 7 -50.70 91.58 -46.56
C LEU A 7 -52.13 91.06 -46.38
N CYS A 8 -52.32 90.13 -45.46
CA CYS A 8 -53.60 89.95 -44.78
C CYS A 8 -53.36 90.00 -43.27
N CYS A 9 -53.75 91.13 -42.68
CA CYS A 9 -53.85 91.36 -41.25
C CYS A 9 -54.97 90.49 -40.67
N VAL A 10 -54.72 89.79 -39.56
CA VAL A 10 -55.79 89.27 -38.72
C VAL A 10 -55.94 90.21 -37.51
N TRP A 11 -57.13 90.77 -37.38
CA TRP A 11 -57.58 91.65 -36.30
C TRP A 11 -57.80 90.88 -35.00
N TRP A 12 -57.28 91.38 -33.87
CA TRP A 12 -57.88 91.16 -32.56
C TRP A 12 -57.62 92.39 -31.66
N LEU A 13 -58.72 93.00 -31.17
CA LEU A 13 -58.78 93.97 -30.07
C LEU A 13 -58.03 95.33 -30.24
N GLY A 14 -58.46 96.15 -31.20
CA GLY A 14 -58.86 97.53 -30.89
C GLY A 14 -57.86 98.61 -30.44
N VAL A 15 -56.53 98.51 -30.66
CA VAL A 15 -55.61 99.67 -30.52
C VAL A 15 -54.48 99.59 -31.58
N ALA A 16 -54.12 100.75 -32.16
CA ALA A 16 -53.22 100.90 -33.30
C ALA A 16 -51.75 100.50 -33.04
N VAL A 17 -51.13 100.02 -34.12
CA VAL A 17 -49.78 99.48 -34.28
C VAL A 17 -48.69 100.56 -34.23
N GLY A 18 -47.55 100.24 -33.62
CA GLY A 18 -46.24 100.80 -33.99
C GLY A 18 -45.38 99.73 -34.65
N CYS A 19 -45.27 99.74 -35.98
CA CYS A 19 -44.34 98.89 -36.74
C CYS A 19 -42.97 99.57 -36.78
N GLY A 20 -41.95 98.92 -36.21
CA GLY A 20 -40.55 99.19 -36.49
C GLY A 20 -40.01 98.25 -37.59
N PRO A 21 -38.95 98.64 -38.32
CA PRO A 21 -38.32 97.79 -39.35
C PRO A 21 -37.54 96.62 -38.73
N VAL A 22 -37.58 95.43 -39.36
CA VAL A 22 -36.75 94.26 -39.03
C VAL A 22 -35.75 94.04 -40.18
N GLU A 23 -34.47 93.92 -39.84
CA GLU A 23 -33.33 93.79 -40.77
C GLU A 23 -33.28 92.41 -41.48
N PRO A 24 -32.58 92.29 -42.63
CA PRO A 24 -32.61 91.08 -43.46
C PRO A 24 -31.53 90.08 -43.02
N GLY A 25 -31.90 88.97 -42.36
CA GLY A 25 -30.91 87.95 -41.96
C GLY A 25 -31.40 86.59 -41.44
N GLU A 26 -32.67 86.41 -41.08
CA GLU A 26 -33.14 85.15 -40.47
C GLU A 26 -34.35 84.59 -41.20
N LEU A 27 -34.11 83.66 -42.13
CA LEU A 27 -35.14 82.80 -42.68
C LEU A 27 -35.53 81.77 -41.62
N ARG A 28 -36.71 81.95 -41.02
CA ARG A 28 -37.27 81.01 -40.05
C ARG A 28 -38.01 79.88 -40.76
N CYS A 29 -37.96 78.69 -40.18
CA CYS A 29 -38.59 77.49 -40.71
C CYS A 29 -39.43 76.78 -39.63
N ALA A 30 -40.52 76.16 -40.07
CA ALA A 30 -41.50 75.47 -39.24
C ALA A 30 -42.18 74.37 -40.09
N PRO A 31 -41.57 73.17 -40.18
CA PRO A 31 -42.02 72.12 -41.10
C PRO A 31 -43.46 71.67 -40.81
N GLU A 32 -43.84 71.67 -39.53
CA GLU A 32 -45.19 71.29 -39.04
C GLU A 32 -46.27 72.28 -39.44
N GLN A 33 -45.89 73.50 -39.83
CA GLN A 33 -46.78 74.54 -40.31
C GLN A 33 -46.68 74.74 -41.83
N GLY A 34 -45.89 73.92 -42.53
CA GLY A 34 -45.69 73.97 -43.99
C GLY A 34 -44.60 74.95 -44.46
N TRP A 35 -43.66 75.34 -43.59
CA TRP A 35 -42.60 76.31 -43.91
C TRP A 35 -41.27 75.57 -44.10
N GLU A 36 -40.89 75.34 -45.36
CA GLU A 36 -39.68 74.61 -45.74
C GLU A 36 -38.50 75.54 -46.05
N CYS A 37 -37.28 75.05 -45.84
CA CYS A 37 -36.05 75.75 -46.16
C CYS A 37 -35.70 75.68 -47.65
N PRO A 38 -34.95 76.66 -48.20
CA PRO A 38 -34.43 76.60 -49.56
C PRO A 38 -33.57 75.35 -49.79
N SER A 39 -33.55 74.86 -51.04
CA SER A 39 -32.82 73.66 -51.45
C SER A 39 -31.36 73.67 -50.99
N GLY A 40 -30.96 72.65 -50.23
CA GLY A 40 -29.61 72.50 -49.67
C GLY A 40 -29.42 73.05 -48.25
N GLN A 41 -30.51 73.36 -47.52
CA GLN A 41 -30.51 73.70 -46.09
C GLN A 41 -31.56 72.87 -45.34
N GLN A 42 -31.31 72.61 -44.05
CA GLN A 42 -32.26 71.94 -43.16
C GLN A 42 -32.70 72.88 -42.03
N CYS A 43 -33.88 72.61 -41.49
CA CYS A 43 -34.42 73.39 -40.39
C CYS A 43 -33.84 72.91 -39.06
N VAL A 44 -33.02 73.75 -38.41
CA VAL A 44 -32.40 73.45 -37.11
C VAL A 44 -32.84 74.53 -36.12
N ALA A 45 -33.55 74.14 -35.06
CA ALA A 45 -34.06 75.05 -34.02
C ALA A 45 -34.88 76.26 -34.54
N GLY A 46 -35.61 76.06 -35.65
CA GLY A 46 -36.48 77.09 -36.24
C GLY A 46 -35.77 78.05 -37.20
N VAL A 47 -34.53 77.76 -37.61
CA VAL A 47 -33.74 78.53 -38.57
C VAL A 47 -33.14 77.60 -39.64
N CYS A 48 -33.08 78.04 -40.89
CA CYS A 48 -32.47 77.26 -41.97
C CYS A 48 -30.93 77.30 -41.91
N ALA A 49 -30.27 76.15 -41.83
CA ALA A 49 -28.81 76.00 -41.77
C ALA A 49 -28.27 74.97 -42.78
N LYS A 50 -27.02 75.13 -43.25
CA LYS A 50 -26.30 74.14 -44.08
C LYS A 50 -25.60 73.12 -43.19
N GLU A 51 -25.64 71.84 -43.57
CA GLU A 51 -24.96 70.75 -42.83
C GLU A 51 -23.43 70.96 -42.77
N VAL A 52 -22.85 70.64 -41.62
CA VAL A 52 -21.40 70.45 -41.44
C VAL A 52 -21.23 68.98 -41.05
N GLU A 53 -20.68 68.16 -41.94
CA GLU A 53 -20.36 66.75 -41.66
C GLU A 53 -19.13 66.66 -40.73
N GLU A 54 -19.27 65.96 -39.60
CA GLU A 54 -18.16 65.54 -38.73
C GLU A 54 -17.60 64.19 -39.23
N GLU A 55 -16.41 64.14 -39.83
CA GLU A 55 -15.71 62.88 -40.18
C GLU A 55 -14.64 62.51 -39.13
N ARG A 56 -14.68 61.27 -38.62
CA ARG A 56 -13.68 60.68 -37.70
C ARG A 56 -12.71 59.76 -38.47
N CYS A 57 -11.40 59.82 -38.18
CA CYS A 57 -10.32 59.07 -38.87
C CYS A 57 -10.50 57.52 -38.78
N THR A 58 -10.35 56.79 -39.90
CA THR A 58 -10.27 55.31 -39.97
C THR A 58 -9.00 54.83 -40.67
N VAL A 59 -8.58 53.58 -40.40
CA VAL A 59 -7.37 52.95 -40.97
C VAL A 59 -7.41 52.95 -42.51
N GLY A 60 -6.36 53.46 -43.16
CA GLY A 60 -6.21 53.52 -44.62
C GLY A 60 -6.61 54.85 -45.29
N ALA A 61 -7.02 55.87 -44.53
CA ALA A 61 -7.35 57.19 -45.08
C ALA A 61 -6.10 57.95 -45.59
N LYS A 62 -6.21 58.57 -46.79
CA LYS A 62 -5.09 59.24 -47.49
C LYS A 62 -5.02 60.78 -47.30
N ARG A 63 -5.66 61.36 -46.28
CA ARG A 63 -5.61 62.82 -46.09
C ARG A 63 -5.82 63.23 -44.62
N SER A 64 -4.76 63.84 -44.08
CA SER A 64 -4.72 64.80 -42.97
C SER A 64 -5.45 64.46 -41.66
N CYS A 65 -4.78 63.77 -40.72
CA CYS A 65 -5.11 63.89 -39.30
C CYS A 65 -4.02 64.82 -38.69
N GLU A 66 -4.36 66.09 -38.40
CA GLU A 66 -3.42 67.09 -37.81
C GLU A 66 -3.10 66.80 -36.33
N GLU A 67 -3.87 65.93 -35.68
CA GLU A 67 -3.48 65.26 -34.44
C GLU A 67 -3.18 63.79 -34.81
N GLY A 68 -1.92 63.37 -34.64
CA GLY A 68 -1.39 62.07 -35.12
C GLY A 68 -2.19 60.85 -34.63
N CYS A 69 -1.90 59.65 -35.18
CA CYS A 69 -2.63 58.36 -35.03
C CYS A 69 -3.00 57.92 -33.58
N ALA A 70 -3.70 58.74 -32.81
CA ALA A 70 -4.00 58.59 -31.39
C ALA A 70 -5.32 57.84 -31.23
N GLY A 71 -5.26 56.55 -31.54
CA GLY A 71 -6.30 55.56 -31.31
C GLY A 71 -5.63 54.21 -31.13
N VAL A 72 -6.11 53.42 -30.16
CA VAL A 72 -5.46 52.19 -29.67
C VAL A 72 -5.05 51.28 -30.85
N GLN A 73 -3.74 51.02 -30.94
CA GLN A 73 -3.03 50.15 -31.89
C GLN A 73 -2.61 50.71 -33.25
N THR A 74 -2.74 52.01 -33.56
CA THR A 74 -2.18 52.56 -34.82
C THR A 74 -0.93 53.43 -34.62
N CYS A 75 0.10 53.24 -35.44
CA CYS A 75 1.42 53.86 -35.35
C CYS A 75 1.78 54.57 -36.68
N GLY A 76 2.35 55.79 -36.62
CA GLY A 76 2.79 56.55 -37.81
C GLY A 76 3.72 57.71 -37.45
N ALA A 77 4.82 57.87 -38.19
CA ALA A 77 5.80 58.93 -37.96
C ALA A 77 5.24 60.26 -38.44
N GLY A 78 4.99 61.19 -37.50
CA GLY A 78 4.57 62.53 -37.82
C GLY A 78 5.55 63.21 -38.79
N GLY A 79 5.05 63.67 -39.94
CA GLY A 79 5.79 64.61 -40.77
C GLY A 79 5.58 64.51 -42.29
N THR A 80 5.29 63.35 -42.87
CA THR A 80 5.05 63.23 -44.32
C THR A 80 4.08 62.09 -44.63
N TRP A 81 3.26 62.28 -45.66
CA TRP A 81 2.12 61.45 -46.08
C TRP A 81 2.38 59.93 -46.03
N GLY A 82 2.06 59.29 -44.92
CA GLY A 82 2.17 57.84 -44.71
C GLY A 82 0.94 57.29 -44.01
N ALA A 83 0.50 56.09 -44.40
CA ALA A 83 -0.65 55.40 -43.82
C ALA A 83 -0.34 54.98 -42.37
N CYS A 84 -1.27 55.22 -41.43
CA CYS A 84 -1.15 54.65 -40.09
C CYS A 84 -1.17 53.11 -40.20
N GLU A 85 -0.16 52.43 -39.66
CA GLU A 85 -0.09 50.96 -39.61
C GLU A 85 -0.54 50.45 -38.24
N THR A 86 -1.09 49.24 -38.18
CA THR A 86 -1.47 48.64 -36.90
C THR A 86 -0.24 48.02 -36.24
N CYS A 87 0.08 48.43 -35.01
CA CYS A 87 1.19 47.88 -34.24
C CYS A 87 0.88 46.39 -33.91
N GLY A 88 1.89 45.51 -33.96
CA GLY A 88 1.68 44.06 -33.81
C GLY A 88 1.16 43.65 -32.43
N GLN A 89 0.73 42.38 -32.27
CA GLN A 89 0.24 41.89 -30.98
C GLN A 89 1.31 42.08 -29.87
N GLY A 90 0.90 42.70 -28.75
CA GLY A 90 1.79 43.01 -27.62
C GLY A 90 2.63 44.28 -27.74
N GLN A 91 2.43 45.07 -28.80
CA GLN A 91 3.04 46.40 -28.97
C GLN A 91 2.01 47.51 -28.77
N ARG A 92 2.47 48.72 -28.45
CA ARG A 92 1.64 49.93 -28.51
C ARG A 92 2.35 51.07 -29.24
N CYS A 93 1.59 52.06 -29.68
CA CYS A 93 2.18 53.30 -30.20
C CYS A 93 2.71 54.17 -29.06
N ALA A 94 3.99 54.54 -29.13
CA ALA A 94 4.56 55.61 -28.32
C ALA A 94 5.49 56.46 -29.19
N GLY A 95 5.29 57.78 -29.21
CA GLY A 95 6.15 58.69 -29.97
C GLY A 95 6.17 58.45 -31.49
N GLY A 96 5.12 57.85 -32.05
CA GLY A 96 5.03 57.55 -33.49
C GLY A 96 5.65 56.22 -33.91
N GLN A 97 6.21 55.43 -32.98
CA GLN A 97 6.76 54.10 -33.24
C GLN A 97 5.97 53.02 -32.47
N CYS A 98 5.85 51.82 -33.04
CA CYS A 98 5.44 50.65 -32.29
C CYS A 98 6.52 50.38 -31.23
N VAL A 99 6.16 50.25 -29.96
CA VAL A 99 7.09 49.87 -28.88
C VAL A 99 6.50 48.75 -28.04
N CYS A 100 7.36 47.85 -27.58
CA CYS A 100 7.06 46.94 -26.47
C CYS A 100 7.59 47.53 -25.17
N ASP A 101 6.73 47.71 -24.17
CA ASP A 101 7.13 48.12 -22.82
C ASP A 101 6.07 47.68 -21.76
N ALA A 102 6.27 48.07 -20.50
CA ALA A 102 5.41 47.73 -19.36
C ALA A 102 3.90 47.85 -19.57
N LYS A 103 3.40 48.84 -20.34
CA LYS A 103 1.94 48.95 -20.57
C LYS A 103 1.43 48.19 -21.79
N SER A 104 2.29 47.70 -22.69
CA SER A 104 1.87 46.82 -23.79
C SER A 104 2.15 45.35 -23.51
N CYS A 105 3.08 45.07 -22.61
CA CYS A 105 3.55 43.74 -22.24
C CYS A 105 3.61 43.59 -20.71
N ALA A 106 2.47 43.81 -20.03
CA ALA A 106 2.42 43.84 -18.56
C ALA A 106 2.80 42.48 -17.93
N ASP A 107 2.31 41.38 -18.52
CA ASP A 107 2.54 40.01 -18.03
C ASP A 107 3.73 39.30 -18.69
N GLY A 108 4.51 40.02 -19.49
CA GLY A 108 5.62 39.46 -20.27
C GLY A 108 6.86 40.36 -20.33
N CYS A 109 7.79 39.97 -21.20
CA CYS A 109 9.02 40.71 -21.48
C CYS A 109 9.14 41.04 -22.97
N CYS A 110 10.02 41.98 -23.30
CA CYS A 110 10.26 42.45 -24.66
C CYS A 110 11.54 41.84 -25.22
N GLN A 111 11.41 40.98 -26.25
CA GLN A 111 12.54 40.51 -27.04
C GLN A 111 12.64 41.39 -28.29
N GLY A 112 13.52 42.40 -28.22
CA GLY A 112 13.47 43.51 -29.16
C GLY A 112 12.17 44.28 -28.96
N ASN A 113 11.31 44.29 -29.98
CA ASN A 113 10.04 45.01 -29.95
C ASN A 113 8.82 44.09 -29.83
N THR A 114 9.02 42.79 -29.68
CA THR A 114 7.94 41.80 -29.59
C THR A 114 7.71 41.42 -28.14
N CYS A 115 6.46 41.48 -27.68
CA CYS A 115 6.08 40.99 -26.37
C CYS A 115 6.06 39.46 -26.38
N MET A 116 6.87 38.86 -25.53
CA MET A 116 6.89 37.42 -25.32
C MET A 116 6.14 37.09 -24.02
N PRO A 117 5.42 35.95 -23.97
CA PRO A 117 4.87 35.43 -22.74
C PRO A 117 6.02 35.26 -21.73
N GLY A 118 5.97 35.96 -20.59
CA GLY A 118 7.05 36.06 -19.60
C GLY A 118 7.39 34.76 -18.87
N SER A 119 6.89 33.63 -19.36
CA SER A 119 7.02 32.28 -18.84
C SER A 119 7.76 31.33 -19.79
N ALA A 120 8.34 31.82 -20.89
CA ALA A 120 9.10 31.01 -21.84
C ALA A 120 10.61 31.05 -21.53
N ASN A 121 11.29 29.90 -21.69
CA ASN A 121 12.71 29.72 -21.31
C ASN A 121 13.68 30.75 -21.92
N ALA A 122 13.48 31.12 -23.19
CA ALA A 122 14.32 32.08 -23.90
C ALA A 122 13.84 33.55 -23.77
N SER A 123 12.71 33.77 -23.08
CA SER A 123 11.99 35.04 -23.07
C SER A 123 11.27 35.27 -21.75
N CYS A 124 12.03 35.33 -20.66
CA CYS A 124 11.50 35.41 -19.31
C CYS A 124 11.53 36.87 -18.79
N GLY A 125 10.52 37.28 -18.02
CA GLY A 125 10.42 38.61 -17.41
C GLY A 125 8.97 39.15 -17.34
N LYS A 126 8.74 40.21 -16.55
CA LYS A 126 7.43 40.86 -16.40
C LYS A 126 7.55 42.38 -16.55
N GLY A 127 6.43 43.04 -16.85
CA GLY A 127 6.38 44.49 -16.93
C GLY A 127 7.16 45.05 -18.12
N GLY A 128 7.25 44.31 -19.23
CA GLY A 128 7.84 44.76 -20.50
C GLY A 128 9.32 45.12 -20.41
N ALA A 129 10.04 44.55 -19.44
CA ALA A 129 11.50 44.61 -19.38
C ALA A 129 12.12 43.82 -20.55
N ALA A 130 13.43 44.00 -20.80
CA ALA A 130 14.14 43.17 -21.76
C ALA A 130 14.04 41.69 -21.37
N CYS A 131 13.72 40.82 -22.33
CA CYS A 131 13.68 39.40 -22.08
C CYS A 131 15.07 38.87 -21.71
N GLU A 132 15.14 38.15 -20.60
CA GLU A 132 16.34 37.45 -20.16
C GLU A 132 16.17 35.93 -20.32
N SER A 133 17.32 35.24 -20.43
CA SER A 133 17.34 33.79 -20.31
C SER A 133 17.09 33.45 -18.84
N CYS A 134 15.98 32.78 -18.54
CA CYS A 134 15.75 32.25 -17.21
C CYS A 134 16.67 31.04 -17.02
N SER A 135 17.87 31.29 -16.49
CA SER A 135 18.89 30.25 -16.24
C SER A 135 18.61 29.38 -15.01
N GLY A 136 17.35 29.31 -14.56
CA GLY A 136 16.90 28.42 -13.49
C GLY A 136 15.82 27.48 -14.01
N LEU A 137 16.04 26.18 -13.87
CA LEU A 137 15.03 25.16 -14.20
C LEU A 137 13.89 25.14 -13.16
N CYS A 138 14.09 25.81 -12.02
CA CYS A 138 13.22 25.73 -10.86
C CYS A 138 12.89 27.09 -10.20
N ASP A 139 11.69 27.18 -9.63
CA ASP A 139 11.19 28.33 -8.87
C ASP A 139 11.50 28.13 -7.38
N ALA A 140 12.49 28.88 -6.87
CA ALA A 140 12.92 28.75 -5.49
C ALA A 140 11.86 29.17 -4.45
N ALA A 141 10.92 30.05 -4.82
CA ALA A 141 9.85 30.49 -3.92
C ALA A 141 8.75 29.43 -3.78
N ARG A 142 8.51 28.66 -4.86
CA ARG A 142 7.49 27.60 -4.89
C ARG A 142 8.06 26.20 -4.62
N ARG A 143 9.39 26.05 -4.63
CA ARG A 143 10.12 24.76 -4.58
C ARG A 143 9.70 23.77 -5.67
N THR A 144 9.29 24.30 -6.82
CA THR A 144 8.77 23.52 -7.95
C THR A 144 9.63 23.73 -9.18
N CYS A 145 9.78 22.69 -9.99
CA CYS A 145 10.35 22.79 -11.32
C CYS A 145 9.34 23.39 -12.30
N VAL A 146 9.74 24.43 -13.03
CA VAL A 146 8.80 25.26 -13.82
C VAL A 146 9.22 25.45 -15.28
N SER A 147 10.46 25.11 -15.64
CA SER A 147 11.08 25.49 -16.92
C SER A 147 11.82 24.35 -17.62
N CYS A 148 11.45 23.09 -17.35
CA CYS A 148 12.08 21.92 -17.95
C CYS A 148 11.31 21.41 -19.19
N VAL A 149 12.02 20.98 -20.23
CA VAL A 149 11.47 20.55 -21.54
C VAL A 149 11.41 19.01 -21.66
N GLY A 150 11.69 18.29 -20.56
CA GLY A 150 11.65 16.83 -20.45
C GLY A 150 12.32 16.30 -19.18
N ASP A 151 12.16 15.01 -18.88
CA ASP A 151 12.55 14.38 -17.61
C ASP A 151 14.02 14.62 -17.26
N ALA A 152 14.94 14.54 -18.23
CA ALA A 152 16.36 14.80 -18.01
C ALA A 152 16.68 16.21 -17.48
N GLN A 153 15.84 17.21 -17.79
CA GLN A 153 15.96 18.58 -17.28
C GLN A 153 15.12 18.82 -16.03
N CYS A 154 14.04 18.06 -15.84
CA CYS A 154 13.22 18.13 -14.64
C CYS A 154 13.85 17.33 -13.47
N GLY A 155 14.91 16.56 -13.69
CA GLY A 155 15.45 15.70 -12.65
C GLY A 155 14.60 14.44 -12.48
N GLY A 156 14.18 13.85 -13.59
CA GLY A 156 13.33 12.67 -13.63
C GLY A 156 11.84 12.97 -13.45
N PRO A 157 11.04 11.92 -13.21
CA PRO A 157 9.60 12.03 -12.99
C PRO A 157 9.23 12.63 -11.62
N THR A 158 10.18 12.75 -10.69
CA THR A 158 10.07 13.41 -9.36
C THR A 158 10.89 14.70 -9.26
N PRO A 159 10.52 15.73 -10.04
CA PRO A 159 11.34 16.91 -10.14
C PRO A 159 11.28 17.76 -8.88
N ARG A 160 12.41 17.90 -8.17
CA ARG A 160 12.51 18.76 -6.98
C ARG A 160 13.44 19.94 -7.26
N CYS A 161 13.02 21.14 -6.86
CA CYS A 161 13.84 22.34 -6.98
C CYS A 161 14.92 22.33 -5.90
N ASP A 162 16.18 22.18 -6.32
CA ASP A 162 17.31 22.49 -5.47
C ASP A 162 17.52 24.01 -5.50
N THR A 163 17.07 24.68 -4.44
CA THR A 163 17.17 26.14 -4.32
C THR A 163 18.60 26.65 -4.17
N ALA A 164 19.56 25.78 -3.83
CA ALA A 164 20.97 26.14 -3.71
C ALA A 164 21.67 26.23 -5.08
N THR A 165 21.28 25.35 -6.01
CA THR A 165 21.87 25.28 -7.36
C THR A 165 20.97 25.87 -8.44
N GLY A 166 19.69 26.11 -8.15
CA GLY A 166 18.71 26.63 -9.12
C GLY A 166 18.31 25.61 -10.19
N THR A 167 18.66 24.33 -9.98
CA THR A 167 18.37 23.24 -10.91
C THR A 167 17.28 22.33 -10.38
N CYS A 168 16.72 21.55 -11.30
CA CYS A 168 15.80 20.49 -10.98
C CYS A 168 16.58 19.19 -10.85
N VAL A 169 16.43 18.55 -9.69
CA VAL A 169 17.09 17.30 -9.35
C VAL A 169 16.06 16.32 -8.84
N CYS A 170 16.30 15.04 -9.07
CA CYS A 170 15.64 14.03 -8.28
C CYS A 170 16.23 14.09 -6.87
N ALA A 171 15.37 14.21 -5.87
CA ALA A 171 15.80 14.27 -4.48
C ALA A 171 15.30 13.03 -3.76
N LYS A 172 16.19 12.04 -3.63
CA LYS A 172 15.93 10.76 -2.96
C LYS A 172 15.22 11.01 -1.64
N THR A 173 13.96 10.59 -1.55
CA THR A 173 13.23 10.54 -0.29
C THR A 173 13.41 9.19 0.39
N GLU A 174 13.77 8.16 -0.38
CA GLU A 174 13.94 6.79 0.07
C GLU A 174 15.22 6.17 -0.54
N GLN A 175 15.64 5.02 0.01
CA GLN A 175 16.81 4.29 -0.49
C GLN A 175 16.46 3.29 -1.60
N ALA A 176 15.20 2.88 -1.63
CA ALA A 176 14.58 1.94 -2.56
C ALA A 176 13.10 2.30 -2.63
N GLU A 177 12.50 2.18 -3.80
CA GLU A 177 11.12 2.56 -4.09
C GLU A 177 10.11 1.83 -3.20
N SER A 178 9.47 2.50 -2.23
CA SER A 178 8.46 1.85 -1.36
C SER A 178 7.02 2.30 -1.58
N ARG A 179 6.83 3.42 -2.29
CA ARG A 179 5.52 3.94 -2.69
C ARG A 179 5.30 3.65 -4.17
N CYS A 180 4.71 2.49 -4.45
CA CYS A 180 4.67 1.96 -5.80
C CYS A 180 3.45 2.41 -6.63
N THR A 181 2.89 3.58 -6.32
CA THR A 181 1.64 4.07 -6.94
C THR A 181 1.54 5.59 -7.08
N ASP A 182 2.50 6.33 -6.55
CA ASP A 182 2.39 7.79 -6.47
C ASP A 182 2.97 8.51 -7.69
N GLY A 183 3.35 7.74 -8.73
CA GLY A 183 3.87 8.26 -9.99
C GLY A 183 5.26 8.84 -9.87
N GLN A 184 5.98 8.48 -8.81
CA GLN A 184 7.19 9.16 -8.37
C GLN A 184 8.38 8.20 -8.22
N ASP A 185 9.53 8.64 -8.74
CA ASP A 185 10.85 8.04 -8.56
C ASP A 185 11.44 8.54 -7.22
N ASN A 186 11.12 7.84 -6.14
CA ASN A 186 11.43 8.23 -4.76
C ASN A 186 12.87 7.89 -4.36
N ASP A 187 13.54 7.01 -5.09
CA ASP A 187 14.94 6.61 -4.89
C ASP A 187 15.90 7.10 -5.98
N CYS A 188 15.41 7.78 -7.01
CA CYS A 188 16.15 8.42 -8.09
C CYS A 188 16.99 7.48 -8.96
N ASP A 189 16.51 6.28 -9.26
CA ASP A 189 17.17 5.36 -10.18
C ASP A 189 16.68 5.50 -11.64
N GLY A 190 15.60 6.26 -11.86
CA GLY A 190 15.01 6.58 -13.15
C GLY A 190 13.80 5.71 -13.53
N LEU A 191 13.38 4.80 -12.66
CA LEU A 191 12.14 4.03 -12.80
C LEU A 191 11.09 4.56 -11.81
N VAL A 192 9.83 4.19 -12.01
CA VAL A 192 8.71 4.67 -11.18
C VAL A 192 7.75 3.54 -10.91
N ASP A 193 7.16 3.56 -9.71
CA ASP A 193 6.09 2.66 -9.31
C ASP A 193 6.41 1.19 -9.69
N CYS A 194 5.46 0.45 -10.28
CA CYS A 194 5.71 -0.94 -10.66
C CYS A 194 6.72 -1.16 -11.77
N VAL A 195 7.10 -0.11 -12.52
CA VAL A 195 8.19 -0.22 -13.50
C VAL A 195 9.54 -0.36 -12.79
N ASP A 196 9.61 0.08 -11.53
CA ASP A 196 10.76 -0.05 -10.66
C ASP A 196 10.91 -1.50 -10.11
N PRO A 197 12.08 -2.15 -10.25
CA PRO A 197 12.37 -3.45 -9.66
C PRO A 197 12.29 -3.48 -8.13
N ASP A 198 12.55 -2.38 -7.45
CA ASP A 198 12.42 -2.27 -6.00
C ASP A 198 10.96 -2.35 -5.57
N CYS A 199 10.02 -2.07 -6.47
CA CYS A 199 8.59 -2.24 -6.25
C CYS A 199 8.06 -3.66 -6.47
N GLU A 200 8.88 -4.61 -6.94
CA GLU A 200 8.42 -5.97 -7.22
C GLU A 200 7.74 -6.62 -6.00
N ALA A 201 6.55 -7.19 -6.22
CA ALA A 201 5.67 -7.78 -5.21
C ALA A 201 5.20 -6.84 -4.08
N LYS A 202 5.45 -5.52 -4.17
CA LYS A 202 4.87 -4.51 -3.28
C LYS A 202 3.45 -4.16 -3.71
N SER A 203 2.64 -3.71 -2.76
CA SER A 203 1.26 -3.28 -3.00
C SER A 203 1.22 -2.06 -3.94
N CYS A 204 0.41 -2.14 -4.99
CA CYS A 204 0.32 -1.11 -6.03
C CYS A 204 -1.10 -0.58 -6.28
N GLY A 205 -2.05 -0.87 -5.39
CA GLY A 205 -3.41 -0.38 -5.51
C GLY A 205 -4.32 -0.86 -4.39
N ALA A 206 -5.61 -0.56 -4.54
CA ALA A 206 -6.66 -1.17 -3.74
C ALA A 206 -6.86 -2.64 -4.14
N ASN A 207 -7.50 -3.42 -3.27
CA ASN A 207 -7.94 -4.79 -3.53
C ASN A 207 -6.77 -5.72 -3.88
N GLY A 208 -5.77 -5.82 -3.01
CA GLY A 208 -4.70 -6.84 -3.11
C GLY A 208 -3.72 -6.76 -4.30
N LYS A 209 -3.85 -5.76 -5.18
CA LYS A 209 -2.97 -5.61 -6.34
C LYS A 209 -1.51 -5.40 -5.94
N VAL A 210 -0.61 -6.09 -6.62
CA VAL A 210 0.85 -5.99 -6.43
C VAL A 210 1.57 -5.73 -7.75
N CYS A 211 2.74 -5.13 -7.66
CA CYS A 211 3.59 -4.96 -8.84
C CYS A 211 4.15 -6.30 -9.30
N GLY A 212 4.00 -6.58 -10.59
CA GLY A 212 4.62 -7.71 -11.26
C GLY A 212 4.83 -7.40 -12.74
N GLY A 213 6.06 -7.62 -13.22
CA GLY A 213 6.40 -7.45 -14.64
C GLY A 213 6.15 -6.02 -15.16
N ALA A 214 6.65 -5.01 -14.43
CA ALA A 214 6.50 -3.59 -14.76
C ALA A 214 5.06 -3.03 -14.65
N SER A 215 4.11 -3.81 -14.12
CA SER A 215 2.69 -3.42 -14.09
C SER A 215 2.03 -3.72 -12.75
N CYS A 216 1.04 -2.90 -12.41
CA CYS A 216 0.19 -3.18 -11.26
C CYS A 216 -0.92 -4.16 -11.66
N ALA A 217 -0.84 -5.38 -11.16
CA ALA A 217 -1.74 -6.46 -11.55
C ALA A 217 -2.27 -7.22 -10.34
N CYS A 218 -3.33 -7.99 -10.58
CA CYS A 218 -3.78 -8.93 -9.58
C CYS A 218 -2.80 -10.11 -9.51
N PRO A 219 -2.27 -10.47 -8.33
CA PRO A 219 -1.35 -11.59 -8.20
C PRO A 219 -2.02 -12.94 -8.48
N GLY A 220 -3.32 -13.07 -8.19
CA GLY A 220 -4.08 -14.31 -8.37
C GLY A 220 -5.10 -14.25 -9.50
N GLY A 221 -5.86 -15.35 -9.60
CA GLY A 221 -6.81 -15.61 -10.67
C GLY A 221 -8.17 -14.97 -10.43
N ALA A 222 -9.24 -15.62 -10.89
CA ALA A 222 -10.61 -15.16 -10.71
C ALA A 222 -11.24 -15.59 -9.36
N THR A 223 -10.42 -16.12 -8.44
CA THR A 223 -10.86 -16.63 -7.14
C THR A 223 -9.72 -16.51 -6.13
N GLU A 224 -10.05 -16.20 -4.89
CA GLU A 224 -9.13 -16.14 -3.76
C GLU A 224 -8.27 -17.41 -3.66
N GLN A 225 -6.94 -17.29 -3.65
CA GLN A 225 -6.06 -18.47 -3.62
C GLN A 225 -5.75 -18.89 -2.18
N THR A 226 -5.56 -17.92 -1.28
CA THR A 226 -5.12 -18.12 0.09
C THR A 226 -6.09 -17.50 1.08
N CYS A 227 -6.96 -18.31 1.68
CA CYS A 227 -8.07 -17.83 2.51
C CYS A 227 -7.70 -17.42 3.95
N GLY A 228 -6.48 -16.98 4.22
CA GLY A 228 -6.03 -16.64 5.58
C GLY A 228 -4.70 -15.91 5.68
N ASP A 229 -4.23 -15.27 4.61
CA ASP A 229 -2.98 -14.50 4.61
C ASP A 229 -3.21 -12.97 4.67
N GLY A 230 -4.47 -12.54 4.73
CA GLY A 230 -4.85 -11.13 4.80
C GLY A 230 -4.81 -10.41 3.46
N ARG A 231 -4.69 -11.14 2.35
CA ARG A 231 -4.66 -10.59 1.00
C ARG A 231 -5.99 -10.83 0.29
N ASP A 232 -6.12 -10.10 -0.82
CA ASP A 232 -7.22 -10.18 -1.78
C ASP A 232 -6.55 -10.69 -3.06
N ASP A 233 -6.48 -12.00 -3.19
CA ASP A 233 -5.74 -12.68 -4.24
C ASP A 233 -6.43 -12.56 -5.60
N ASP A 234 -7.75 -12.32 -5.66
CA ASP A 234 -8.50 -12.11 -6.93
C ASP A 234 -8.90 -10.65 -7.21
N CYS A 235 -8.59 -9.76 -6.29
CA CYS A 235 -8.73 -8.31 -6.37
C CYS A 235 -10.18 -7.83 -6.47
N ASP A 236 -11.15 -8.58 -5.97
CA ASP A 236 -12.56 -8.22 -5.99
C ASP A 236 -12.96 -7.24 -4.85
N GLY A 237 -12.07 -7.05 -3.88
CA GLY A 237 -12.23 -6.16 -2.73
C GLY A 237 -12.60 -6.86 -1.42
N LEU A 238 -12.71 -8.19 -1.42
CA LEU A 238 -12.87 -9.02 -0.23
C LEU A 238 -11.58 -9.77 0.07
N VAL A 239 -11.38 -10.16 1.33
CA VAL A 239 -10.13 -10.79 1.79
C VAL A 239 -10.46 -12.03 2.60
N ASP A 240 -9.65 -13.08 2.47
CA ASP A 240 -9.74 -14.30 3.25
C ASP A 240 -11.19 -14.83 3.38
N CYS A 241 -11.63 -15.18 4.58
CA CYS A 241 -12.98 -15.68 4.83
C CYS A 241 -14.11 -14.65 4.62
N ALA A 242 -13.81 -13.36 4.49
CA ALA A 242 -14.83 -12.39 4.09
C ALA A 242 -15.21 -12.55 2.61
N ASP A 243 -14.34 -13.22 1.84
CA ASP A 243 -14.56 -13.57 0.44
C ASP A 243 -15.47 -14.81 0.28
N PRO A 244 -16.53 -14.75 -0.56
CA PRO A 244 -17.36 -15.91 -0.89
C PRO A 244 -16.60 -17.10 -1.50
N ASP A 245 -15.54 -16.87 -2.26
CA ASP A 245 -14.71 -17.90 -2.90
C ASP A 245 -13.88 -18.70 -1.89
N CYS A 246 -13.77 -18.19 -0.66
CA CYS A 246 -13.17 -18.87 0.47
C CYS A 246 -14.13 -19.73 1.29
N GLN A 247 -15.43 -19.70 1.02
CA GLN A 247 -16.40 -20.45 1.81
C GLN A 247 -16.10 -21.96 1.79
N GLY A 248 -15.87 -22.54 2.97
CA GLY A 248 -15.55 -23.97 3.09
C GLY A 248 -14.09 -24.31 2.78
N ARG A 249 -13.21 -23.32 2.59
CA ARG A 249 -11.76 -23.51 2.42
C ARG A 249 -11.01 -23.24 3.72
N THR A 250 -9.85 -23.86 3.83
CA THR A 250 -8.95 -23.72 4.99
C THR A 250 -8.43 -22.29 5.09
N CYS A 251 -8.67 -21.65 6.24
CA CYS A 251 -8.12 -20.34 6.57
C CYS A 251 -6.96 -20.41 7.55
N ARG A 252 -6.90 -21.49 8.35
CA ARG A 252 -5.75 -21.79 9.19
C ARG A 252 -5.49 -23.28 9.14
N ALA A 253 -4.34 -23.64 8.60
CA ALA A 253 -3.89 -25.03 8.62
C ALA A 253 -3.55 -25.45 10.06
N ALA A 254 -3.76 -26.74 10.37
CA ALA A 254 -3.32 -27.31 11.63
C ALA A 254 -1.79 -27.23 11.76
N ALA A 255 -1.28 -26.55 12.81
CA ALA A 255 0.15 -26.42 13.08
C ALA A 255 0.76 -27.71 13.68
N GLY A 256 -0.06 -28.69 14.04
CA GLY A 256 0.40 -29.98 14.55
C GLY A 256 -0.76 -30.96 14.79
N VAL A 257 -0.42 -32.17 15.24
CA VAL A 257 -1.41 -33.26 15.44
C VAL A 257 -2.44 -32.99 16.53
N CYS A 258 -2.22 -31.98 17.38
CA CYS A 258 -3.16 -31.54 18.42
C CYS A 258 -3.80 -30.19 18.08
N ASP A 259 -3.66 -29.74 16.84
CA ASP A 259 -4.26 -28.50 16.36
C ASP A 259 -5.45 -28.80 15.45
N GLN A 260 -6.54 -28.06 15.64
CA GLN A 260 -7.67 -28.15 14.73
C GLN A 260 -7.36 -27.33 13.47
N GLU A 261 -7.73 -27.85 12.30
CA GLU A 261 -7.75 -27.05 11.08
C GLU A 261 -9.03 -26.21 11.06
N GLU A 262 -8.92 -24.92 10.76
CA GLU A 262 -10.05 -24.01 10.64
C GLU A 262 -10.36 -23.72 9.19
N VAL A 263 -11.65 -23.76 8.93
CA VAL A 263 -12.26 -23.58 7.63
C VAL A 263 -13.15 -22.35 7.71
N CYS A 264 -13.11 -21.50 6.70
CA CYS A 264 -13.97 -20.34 6.59
C CYS A 264 -15.44 -20.75 6.67
N GLY A 265 -16.19 -20.06 7.52
CA GLY A 265 -17.62 -20.24 7.66
C GLY A 265 -18.28 -18.93 8.11
N ALA A 266 -19.40 -18.59 7.47
CA ALA A 266 -20.15 -17.37 7.77
C ALA A 266 -19.31 -16.08 7.73
N GLY A 267 -18.42 -15.94 6.75
CA GLY A 267 -17.67 -14.71 6.51
C GLY A 267 -16.45 -14.50 7.41
N VAL A 268 -16.07 -15.46 8.25
CA VAL A 268 -14.99 -15.32 9.23
C VAL A 268 -14.18 -16.61 9.36
N CYS A 269 -12.89 -16.46 9.66
CA CYS A 269 -12.07 -17.58 10.12
C CYS A 269 -12.38 -17.84 11.59
N PRO A 270 -12.78 -19.06 12.00
CA PRO A 270 -12.94 -19.40 13.40
C PRO A 270 -11.67 -19.12 14.21
N ALA A 271 -11.83 -18.90 15.51
CA ALA A 271 -10.69 -18.74 16.41
C ALA A 271 -9.83 -20.01 16.43
N ASP A 272 -8.51 -19.82 16.53
CA ASP A 272 -7.53 -20.90 16.68
C ASP A 272 -7.95 -21.85 17.82
N LYS A 273 -8.27 -23.09 17.46
CA LYS A 273 -8.74 -24.11 18.40
C LYS A 273 -7.79 -25.30 18.43
N ARG A 274 -7.45 -25.74 19.64
CA ARG A 274 -6.76 -27.02 19.84
C ARG A 274 -7.75 -28.17 19.80
N ILE A 275 -7.27 -29.32 19.34
CA ILE A 275 -7.98 -30.59 19.51
C ILE A 275 -8.22 -30.80 21.02
N GLY A 276 -9.36 -31.40 21.35
CA GLY A 276 -9.80 -31.59 22.73
C GLY A 276 -8.76 -32.24 23.63
N ASN A 277 -8.89 -32.01 24.94
CA ASN A 277 -8.09 -32.69 25.93
C ASN A 277 -8.33 -34.21 25.87
N ASP A 278 -7.29 -34.98 26.20
CA ASP A 278 -7.39 -36.44 26.30
C ASP A 278 -7.59 -37.17 24.96
N ILE A 279 -7.27 -36.51 23.83
CA ILE A 279 -7.19 -37.17 22.51
C ILE A 279 -5.79 -37.73 22.32
N VAL A 280 -5.68 -39.04 22.07
CA VAL A 280 -4.39 -39.71 21.84
C VAL A 280 -3.74 -39.17 20.57
N CYS A 281 -2.59 -38.53 20.73
CA CYS A 281 -1.78 -38.00 19.63
C CYS A 281 -0.54 -38.84 19.36
N ARG A 282 -0.11 -39.65 20.33
CA ARG A 282 0.89 -40.69 20.14
C ARG A 282 0.55 -41.94 20.95
N PRO A 283 0.29 -43.08 20.30
CA PRO A 283 0.03 -44.33 21.02
C PRO A 283 1.31 -44.84 21.71
N SER A 284 1.12 -45.59 22.79
CA SER A 284 2.18 -46.34 23.45
C SER A 284 2.74 -47.44 22.53
N ARG A 285 4.06 -47.59 22.50
CA ARG A 285 4.81 -48.60 21.73
C ARG A 285 5.26 -49.80 22.57
N GLY A 286 4.89 -49.86 23.85
CA GLY A 286 5.23 -50.98 24.74
C GLY A 286 4.96 -50.68 26.21
N ALA A 287 5.15 -51.68 27.08
CA ALA A 287 4.84 -51.56 28.51
C ALA A 287 5.67 -50.49 29.24
N CYS A 288 6.77 -50.00 28.64
CA CYS A 288 7.61 -48.94 29.19
C CYS A 288 7.44 -47.59 28.49
N ASP A 289 6.38 -47.44 27.70
CA ASP A 289 6.08 -46.24 26.94
C ASP A 289 4.77 -45.61 27.41
N VAL A 290 4.81 -44.33 27.75
CA VAL A 290 3.60 -43.59 28.11
C VAL A 290 2.82 -43.28 26.84
N GLU A 291 1.49 -43.25 26.91
CA GLU A 291 0.69 -42.73 25.81
C GLU A 291 0.54 -41.22 25.96
N GLU A 292 0.83 -40.45 24.91
CA GLU A 292 0.61 -39.01 24.94
C GLU A 292 -0.72 -38.61 24.31
N ARG A 293 -1.36 -37.67 25.00
CA ARG A 293 -2.65 -37.09 24.65
C ARG A 293 -2.53 -35.59 24.55
N CYS A 294 -3.29 -35.00 23.65
CA CYS A 294 -3.41 -33.55 23.55
C CYS A 294 -3.89 -32.97 24.90
N ASP A 295 -3.27 -31.87 25.31
CA ASP A 295 -3.58 -31.18 26.56
C ASP A 295 -4.64 -30.08 26.39
N GLY A 296 -5.07 -29.84 25.14
CA GLY A 296 -6.00 -28.77 24.76
C GLY A 296 -5.38 -27.38 24.78
N GLN A 297 -4.05 -27.27 24.93
CA GLN A 297 -3.31 -26.00 24.99
C GLN A 297 -2.30 -25.88 23.85
N GLY A 298 -1.54 -26.95 23.59
CA GLY A 298 -0.51 -27.00 22.55
C GLY A 298 -1.00 -27.57 21.22
N ALA A 299 -0.47 -27.03 20.11
CA ALA A 299 -0.71 -27.56 18.75
C ALA A 299 0.05 -28.89 18.51
N ALA A 300 1.15 -29.10 19.23
CA ALA A 300 1.94 -30.32 19.16
C ALA A 300 1.49 -31.33 20.22
N CYS A 301 1.70 -32.62 19.93
CA CYS A 301 1.62 -33.66 20.93
C CYS A 301 2.67 -33.40 22.03
N PRO A 302 2.37 -33.65 23.31
CA PRO A 302 3.38 -33.61 24.36
C PRO A 302 4.59 -34.48 24.00
N GLY A 303 5.76 -34.14 24.54
CA GLY A 303 6.99 -34.88 24.27
C GLY A 303 6.86 -36.37 24.60
N ASP A 304 7.56 -37.20 23.83
CA ASP A 304 7.55 -38.66 23.99
C ASP A 304 8.10 -39.07 25.37
N ARG A 305 7.22 -39.46 26.29
CA ARG A 305 7.60 -39.85 27.65
C ARG A 305 7.71 -41.36 27.78
N LYS A 306 8.72 -41.77 28.54
CA LYS A 306 8.90 -43.16 28.95
C LYS A 306 8.37 -43.34 30.36
N VAL A 307 7.92 -44.55 30.64
CA VAL A 307 7.56 -44.95 32.01
C VAL A 307 8.82 -44.80 32.88
N ALA A 308 8.65 -44.32 34.12
CA ALA A 308 9.77 -44.00 35.00
C ALA A 308 10.70 -45.21 35.20
N ALA A 309 12.01 -44.96 35.23
CA ALA A 309 13.02 -45.98 35.46
C ALA A 309 12.76 -46.72 36.79
N GLY A 310 12.90 -48.05 36.78
CA GLY A 310 12.62 -48.91 37.92
C GLY A 310 11.16 -49.36 38.04
N THR A 311 10.24 -48.86 37.20
CA THR A 311 8.86 -49.38 37.16
C THR A 311 8.86 -50.81 36.61
N VAL A 312 8.28 -51.75 37.35
CA VAL A 312 8.17 -53.16 36.91
C VAL A 312 7.22 -53.24 35.72
N CYS A 313 7.74 -53.76 34.60
CA CYS A 313 6.98 -53.96 33.36
C CYS A 313 6.66 -55.43 33.07
N ASN A 314 7.40 -56.34 33.70
CA ASN A 314 7.09 -57.76 33.74
C ASN A 314 7.42 -58.29 35.14
N ALA A 315 6.42 -58.89 35.80
CA ALA A 315 6.57 -59.37 37.15
C ALA A 315 7.29 -60.72 37.18
N SER A 316 8.07 -60.96 38.23
CA SER A 316 8.70 -62.26 38.47
C SER A 316 7.65 -63.37 38.58
N SER A 317 7.85 -64.44 37.82
CA SER A 317 7.01 -65.66 37.81
C SER A 317 7.46 -66.71 38.84
N GLY A 318 8.51 -66.44 39.63
CA GLY A 318 9.01 -67.34 40.66
C GLY A 318 10.38 -66.93 41.21
N ALA A 319 10.87 -67.64 42.24
CA ALA A 319 12.13 -67.29 42.92
C ALA A 319 13.37 -67.29 42.00
N CYS A 320 13.30 -67.95 40.84
CA CYS A 320 14.34 -67.99 39.82
C CYS A 320 14.11 -67.07 38.63
N ASP A 321 13.12 -66.18 38.72
CA ASP A 321 12.80 -65.20 37.68
C ASP A 321 13.05 -63.79 38.21
N ALA A 322 13.85 -62.99 37.51
CA ALA A 322 13.98 -61.59 37.88
C ALA A 322 12.76 -60.83 37.34
N ALA A 323 12.28 -59.82 38.06
CA ALA A 323 11.30 -58.91 37.48
C ALA A 323 12.03 -57.93 36.54
N GLU A 324 11.50 -57.72 35.34
CA GLU A 324 12.02 -56.70 34.43
C GLU A 324 11.45 -55.33 34.78
N THR A 325 12.32 -54.33 34.70
CA THR A 325 11.97 -52.95 34.97
C THR A 325 12.28 -52.07 33.77
N CYS A 326 11.47 -51.04 33.58
CA CYS A 326 11.75 -50.00 32.61
C CYS A 326 13.05 -49.27 32.97
N ASP A 327 13.84 -48.91 31.97
CA ASP A 327 15.08 -48.14 32.12
C ASP A 327 14.84 -46.61 32.07
N GLY A 328 13.61 -46.19 31.74
CA GLY A 328 13.25 -44.78 31.53
C GLY A 328 13.62 -44.23 30.16
N VAL A 329 14.05 -45.09 29.23
CA VAL A 329 14.54 -44.70 27.89
C VAL A 329 13.91 -45.56 26.79
N ASN A 330 13.91 -46.88 26.95
CA ASN A 330 13.36 -47.82 25.98
C ASN A 330 11.84 -47.96 26.15
N PRO A 331 11.04 -47.84 25.05
CA PRO A 331 9.59 -48.00 25.12
C PRO A 331 9.13 -49.43 25.40
N VAL A 332 10.00 -50.42 25.14
CA VAL A 332 9.69 -51.84 25.27
C VAL A 332 10.32 -52.37 26.56
N CYS A 333 9.55 -53.18 27.29
CA CYS A 333 10.07 -53.89 28.46
C CYS A 333 11.26 -54.79 28.06
N PRO A 334 12.34 -54.85 28.86
CA PRO A 334 13.42 -55.79 28.61
C PRO A 334 12.91 -57.23 28.46
N ALA A 335 13.67 -58.05 27.71
CA ALA A 335 13.33 -59.46 27.56
C ALA A 335 13.40 -60.19 28.91
N ASN A 336 12.49 -61.15 29.11
CA ASN A 336 12.42 -61.96 30.32
C ASN A 336 13.77 -62.60 30.65
N SER A 337 14.25 -62.37 31.86
CA SER A 337 15.60 -62.72 32.32
C SER A 337 15.52 -63.62 33.55
N LEU A 338 15.72 -64.92 33.32
CA LEU A 338 15.86 -65.88 34.42
C LEU A 338 17.14 -65.60 35.23
N ARG A 339 17.06 -65.84 36.54
CA ARG A 339 18.24 -65.87 37.41
C ARG A 339 19.26 -66.88 36.87
N PRO A 340 20.57 -66.57 36.91
CA PRO A 340 21.58 -67.44 36.34
C PRO A 340 21.62 -68.80 37.04
N ALA A 341 22.10 -69.82 36.31
CA ALA A 341 22.33 -71.14 36.88
C ALA A 341 23.23 -71.02 38.13
N GLY A 342 22.79 -71.61 39.23
CA GLY A 342 23.51 -71.54 40.51
C GLY A 342 23.03 -70.45 41.48
N TYR A 343 22.15 -69.54 41.06
CA TYR A 343 21.52 -68.57 41.97
C TYR A 343 20.72 -69.30 43.04
N VAL A 344 20.98 -69.00 44.32
CA VAL A 344 20.29 -69.66 45.44
C VAL A 344 18.86 -69.13 45.55
N CYS A 345 17.89 -69.98 45.27
CA CYS A 345 16.46 -69.63 45.34
C CYS A 345 15.78 -70.13 46.61
N ARG A 346 16.36 -71.13 47.28
CA ARG A 346 16.04 -71.50 48.65
C ARG A 346 17.32 -71.87 49.38
N ALA A 347 17.52 -71.30 50.56
CA ALA A 347 18.65 -71.64 51.42
C ALA A 347 18.36 -72.92 52.20
N ALA A 348 19.41 -73.68 52.50
CA ALA A 348 19.34 -74.85 53.38
C ALA A 348 18.93 -74.45 54.81
N ARG A 349 18.05 -75.23 55.42
CA ARG A 349 17.47 -75.07 56.76
C ARG A 349 18.19 -75.92 57.83
N GLY A 350 19.11 -76.80 57.44
CA GLY A 350 19.89 -77.65 58.35
C GLY A 350 21.03 -78.39 57.66
N ASP A 351 21.70 -79.28 58.41
CA ASP A 351 22.98 -79.89 58.01
C ASP A 351 22.90 -80.83 56.80
N CYS A 352 21.73 -81.44 56.58
CA CYS A 352 21.48 -82.35 55.46
C CYS A 352 20.47 -81.82 54.44
N ASP A 353 20.02 -80.59 54.63
CA ASP A 353 19.21 -79.90 53.64
C ASP A 353 20.06 -79.48 52.44
N VAL A 354 19.57 -79.73 51.21
CA VAL A 354 20.26 -79.31 50.00
C VAL A 354 19.86 -77.88 49.66
N VAL A 355 20.82 -77.05 49.27
CA VAL A 355 20.52 -75.71 48.76
C VAL A 355 19.98 -75.81 47.34
N GLU A 356 18.76 -75.35 47.10
CA GLU A 356 18.20 -75.27 45.75
C GLU A 356 18.71 -74.03 45.02
N LYS A 357 19.16 -74.31 43.81
CA LYS A 357 19.71 -73.32 42.93
C LYS A 357 18.93 -73.31 41.63
N CYS A 358 18.73 -72.12 41.10
CA CYS A 358 18.14 -71.94 39.78
C CYS A 358 18.94 -72.71 38.73
N THR A 359 18.24 -73.29 37.78
CA THR A 359 18.85 -74.01 36.65
C THR A 359 19.33 -73.07 35.55
N GLY A 360 18.91 -71.80 35.58
CA GLY A 360 19.05 -70.85 34.47
C GLY A 360 18.04 -71.07 33.35
N THR A 361 17.14 -72.04 33.47
CA THR A 361 16.14 -72.41 32.45
C THR A 361 14.70 -72.46 32.98
N SER A 362 14.51 -72.33 34.30
CA SER A 362 13.21 -72.33 34.97
C SER A 362 13.02 -71.08 35.82
N ALA A 363 11.82 -70.50 35.79
CA ALA A 363 11.38 -69.42 36.66
C ALA A 363 11.11 -69.88 38.10
N THR A 364 10.78 -71.15 38.29
CA THR A 364 10.55 -71.74 39.62
C THR A 364 11.83 -72.35 40.18
N CYS A 365 12.00 -72.24 41.49
CA CYS A 365 13.04 -72.96 42.21
C CYS A 365 12.80 -74.48 42.10
N PRO A 366 13.84 -75.32 42.00
CA PRO A 366 13.69 -76.76 42.13
C PRO A 366 12.96 -77.16 43.42
N ASN A 367 12.36 -78.34 43.42
CA ASN A 367 11.72 -78.89 44.62
C ASN A 367 12.76 -79.12 45.72
N ASP A 368 12.31 -78.96 46.97
CA ASP A 368 13.09 -79.22 48.18
C ASP A 368 13.69 -80.63 48.18
N ALA A 369 14.99 -80.73 48.41
CA ALA A 369 15.72 -81.98 48.44
C ALA A 369 16.60 -82.11 49.69
N VAL A 370 16.68 -83.33 50.21
CA VAL A 370 17.55 -83.69 51.33
C VAL A 370 18.64 -84.66 50.89
N ASP A 371 19.82 -84.56 51.50
CA ASP A 371 20.95 -85.45 51.25
C ASP A 371 21.25 -86.29 52.50
N ASN A 372 20.76 -87.52 52.50
CA ASN A 372 20.98 -88.47 53.60
C ASN A 372 22.47 -88.80 53.80
N GLY A 373 23.29 -88.68 52.75
CA GLY A 373 24.73 -88.93 52.81
C GLY A 373 25.46 -87.97 53.74
N LYS A 374 24.88 -86.79 54.01
CA LYS A 374 25.44 -85.81 54.95
C LYS A 374 25.22 -86.16 56.41
N CYS A 375 24.32 -87.09 56.72
CA CYS A 375 23.99 -87.47 58.09
C CYS A 375 24.81 -88.63 58.65
N ASN A 376 25.89 -89.05 58.01
CA ASN A 376 26.68 -90.17 58.53
C ASN A 376 27.53 -89.77 59.75
N ASP A 377 27.25 -90.30 60.94
CA ASP A 377 28.05 -90.05 62.15
C ASP A 377 29.24 -91.00 62.34
N GLY A 378 29.44 -91.90 61.38
CA GLY A 378 30.50 -92.92 61.40
C GLY A 378 30.25 -94.05 62.40
N LYS A 379 29.08 -94.14 63.04
CA LYS A 379 28.73 -95.23 63.95
C LYS A 379 27.95 -96.29 63.18
N ALA A 380 28.43 -97.53 63.24
CA ALA A 380 27.77 -98.67 62.59
C ALA A 380 26.39 -99.04 63.19
N CYS A 381 26.01 -98.43 64.32
CA CYS A 381 24.86 -98.81 65.16
C CYS A 381 23.75 -97.77 65.20
N THR A 382 23.76 -96.82 64.28
CA THR A 382 22.73 -95.80 64.11
C THR A 382 22.13 -95.93 62.72
N THR A 383 20.81 -95.72 62.62
CA THR A 383 20.20 -95.35 61.35
C THR A 383 20.27 -93.85 61.25
N ASP A 384 21.05 -93.41 60.28
CA ASP A 384 21.28 -92.00 60.01
C ASP A 384 20.30 -91.53 58.93
N THR A 385 19.37 -90.67 59.33
CA THR A 385 18.33 -90.15 58.44
C THR A 385 18.31 -88.64 58.40
N CYS A 386 18.16 -88.06 57.21
CA CYS A 386 17.80 -86.65 57.08
C CYS A 386 16.28 -86.50 57.21
N GLY A 387 15.82 -85.70 58.16
CA GLY A 387 14.42 -85.35 58.28
C GLY A 387 13.98 -84.39 57.16
N ALA A 388 12.67 -84.33 56.89
CA ALA A 388 12.09 -83.36 55.95
C ALA A 388 12.23 -81.89 56.42
N ASP A 389 12.67 -81.68 57.65
CA ASP A 389 13.07 -80.39 58.22
C ASP A 389 14.53 -80.01 57.90
N GLY A 390 15.27 -80.88 57.20
CA GLY A 390 16.66 -80.65 56.83
C GLY A 390 17.67 -80.98 57.92
N MET A 391 17.22 -81.59 59.02
CA MET A 391 18.06 -81.92 60.19
C MET A 391 18.43 -83.39 60.24
N CYS A 392 19.68 -83.68 60.60
CA CYS A 392 20.13 -85.06 60.79
C CYS A 392 19.57 -85.66 62.07
N ARG A 393 19.12 -86.90 61.96
CA ARG A 393 18.59 -87.72 63.06
C ARG A 393 19.34 -89.03 63.09
N TYR A 394 19.89 -89.34 64.26
CA TYR A 394 20.70 -90.51 64.52
C TYR A 394 19.91 -91.44 65.46
N ILE A 395 19.33 -92.51 64.92
CA ILE A 395 18.44 -93.41 65.66
C ILE A 395 19.20 -94.71 65.98
N PRO A 396 19.48 -95.05 67.25
CA PRO A 396 20.16 -96.29 67.59
C PRO A 396 19.36 -97.53 67.15
N ILE A 397 20.01 -98.50 66.48
CA ILE A 397 19.36 -99.74 66.01
C ILE A 397 19.55 -100.95 66.94
N GLY A 398 20.11 -100.75 68.13
CA GLY A 398 20.33 -101.82 69.12
C GLY A 398 21.74 -102.40 69.11
N VAL A 399 21.88 -103.66 69.55
CA VAL A 399 23.19 -104.34 69.73
C VAL A 399 23.89 -104.60 68.40
N CYS A 400 24.96 -103.85 68.13
CA CYS A 400 26.02 -104.29 67.25
C CYS A 400 27.04 -105.10 68.05
N SER A 401 27.48 -106.23 67.50
CA SER A 401 28.49 -107.11 68.10
C SER A 401 29.87 -106.87 67.48
#